data_AF-A0A7C6VW24-F1
#
_entry.id   AF-A0A7C6VW24-F1
#
_cell.length_a   1.000
_cell.length_b   1.000
_cell.length_c   1.000
_cell.angle_alpha   90.00
_cell.angle_beta   90.00
_cell.angle_gamma   90.00
#
_symmetry.space_group_name_H-M   'P 1'
#
loop_
_entity.id
_entity.type
_entity.pdbx_description
1 polymer ?
#
loop_
_entity_poly.entity_id
_entity_poly.type
_entity_poly.pdbx_seq_one_letter_code
_entity_poly.pdbx_strand_id
1 'polypeptide(L)'
;MKAKEILNILATPWCSNQDIMKIVNVSSSTASKIKRCIEIEFRKKYPDKFMPAHCVPTKDVIKYFDIDIEFLKSLASIDLEDTNT
;
A
#
# COMPACT_ATOMS: atom_id res chain seq x y z
N MET A 1 9.57 2.40 -9.02
CA MET A 1 9.04 1.16 -8.44
C MET A 1 8.23 0.45 -9.50
N LYS A 2 8.50 -0.82 -9.76
CA LYS A 2 7.76 -1.64 -10.72
C LYS A 2 6.51 -2.24 -10.07
N ALA A 3 5.55 -2.66 -10.88
CA ALA A 3 4.29 -3.25 -10.41
C ALA A 3 4.51 -4.44 -9.47
N LYS A 4 5.49 -5.31 -9.77
CA LYS A 4 5.87 -6.45 -8.91
C LYS A 4 6.34 -6.03 -7.51
N GLU A 5 7.08 -4.94 -7.40
CA GLU A 5 7.54 -4.42 -6.11
C GLU A 5 6.38 -3.86 -5.29
N ILE A 6 5.44 -3.16 -5.94
CA ILE A 6 4.22 -2.67 -5.28
C ILE A 6 3.37 -3.85 -4.80
N LEU A 7 3.18 -4.88 -5.64
CA LEU A 7 2.45 -6.10 -5.24
C LEU A 7 3.09 -6.81 -4.05
N ASN A 8 4.43 -6.88 -4.00
CA ASN A 8 5.13 -7.47 -2.85
C ASN A 8 4.86 -6.71 -1.55
N ILE A 9 4.79 -5.38 -1.59
CA ILE A 9 4.40 -4.56 -0.44
C ILE A 9 2.93 -4.82 -0.08
N LEU A 10 2.04 -4.78 -1.07
CA LEU A 10 0.60 -4.98 -0.87
C LEU A 10 0.21 -6.40 -0.44
N ALA A 11 1.11 -7.38 -0.63
CA ALA A 11 0.95 -8.74 -0.13
C ALA A 11 1.18 -8.86 1.39
N THR A 12 1.67 -7.81 2.04
CA THR A 12 1.80 -7.78 3.51
C THR A 12 0.53 -7.23 4.16
N PRO A 13 0.18 -7.65 5.40
CA PRO A 13 -1.04 -7.19 6.06
C PRO A 13 -0.99 -5.74 6.57
N TRP A 14 0.21 -5.18 6.74
CA TRP A 14 0.44 -3.87 7.34
C TRP A 14 1.40 -3.03 6.51
N CYS A 15 1.01 -1.80 6.19
CA CYS A 15 1.86 -0.82 5.52
C CYS A 15 2.43 0.18 6.52
N SER A 16 3.75 0.35 6.46
CA SER A 16 4.48 1.41 7.15
C SER A 16 4.43 2.74 6.40
N ASN A 17 5.03 3.79 6.98
CA ASN A 17 5.21 5.06 6.28
C ASN A 17 6.06 4.92 5.01
N GLN A 18 7.12 4.09 5.09
CA GLN A 18 8.01 3.85 3.95
C GLN A 18 7.29 3.10 2.84
N ASP A 19 6.40 2.18 3.19
CA ASP A 19 5.59 1.44 2.21
C ASP A 19 4.64 2.37 1.47
N ILE A 20 3.99 3.30 2.18
CA ILE A 20 3.14 4.31 1.53
C ILE A 20 3.96 5.21 0.60
N MET A 21 5.14 5.67 1.03
CA MET A 21 6.04 6.45 0.16
C MET A 21 6.37 5.68 -1.13
N LYS A 22 6.63 4.39 -0.99
CA LYS A 22 6.99 3.48 -2.08
C LYS A 22 5.83 3.24 -3.05
N ILE A 23 4.64 2.95 -2.54
CA ILE A 23 3.44 2.64 -3.34
C ILE A 23 3.02 3.84 -4.19
N VAL A 24 2.99 5.07 -3.62
CA VAL A 24 2.44 6.24 -4.31
C VAL A 24 3.47 7.32 -4.69
N ASN A 25 4.77 7.04 -4.49
CA ASN A 25 5.88 7.92 -4.83
C ASN A 25 5.77 9.34 -4.23
N VAL A 26 5.57 9.41 -2.91
CA VAL A 26 5.47 10.69 -2.18
C VAL A 26 6.56 10.85 -1.13
N SER A 27 6.78 12.08 -0.69
CA SER A 27 7.71 12.39 0.40
C SER A 27 7.27 11.76 1.72
N SER A 28 8.21 11.59 2.64
CA SER A 28 7.96 11.01 3.97
C SER A 28 6.91 11.80 4.78
N SER A 29 6.90 13.13 4.66
CA SER A 29 5.94 13.99 5.36
C SER A 29 4.52 13.83 4.80
N THR A 30 4.38 13.74 3.47
CA THR A 30 3.09 13.48 2.82
C THR A 30 2.57 12.08 3.16
N ALA A 31 3.43 11.05 3.08
CA ALA A 31 3.08 9.70 3.50
C ALA A 31 2.61 9.65 4.97
N SER A 32 3.25 10.42 5.86
CA SER A 32 2.89 10.46 7.28
C SER A 32 1.50 11.02 7.50
N LYS A 33 1.13 12.07 6.74
CA LYS A 33 -0.22 12.66 6.78
C LYS A 33 -1.27 11.67 6.29
N ILE A 34 -1.01 11.01 5.15
CA ILE A 34 -1.92 9.98 4.60
C ILE A 34 -2.11 8.84 5.60
N LYS A 35 -1.01 8.31 6.15
CA LYS A 35 -1.05 7.24 7.15
C LYS A 35 -1.89 7.64 8.36
N ARG A 36 -1.76 8.90 8.82
CA ARG A 36 -2.54 9.41 9.94
C ARG A 36 -4.03 9.46 9.62
N CYS A 37 -4.42 9.87 8.41
CA CYS A 37 -5.82 9.85 7.97
C CYS A 37 -6.39 8.43 8.01
N ILE A 38 -5.66 7.45 7.46
CA ILE A 38 -6.07 6.04 7.44
C ILE A 38 -6.20 5.49 8.88
N GLU A 39 -5.23 5.80 9.75
CA GLU A 39 -5.27 5.41 11.16
C GLU A 39 -6.51 5.95 11.88
N ILE A 40 -6.83 7.23 11.70
CA ILE A 40 -8.00 7.86 12.35
C ILE A 40 -9.29 7.15 11.92
N GLU A 41 -9.47 6.93 10.62
CA GLU A 41 -10.66 6.24 10.09
C GLU A 41 -10.73 4.78 10.56
N PHE A 42 -9.60 4.08 10.59
CA PHE A 42 -9.55 2.71 11.09
C PHE A 42 -9.97 2.63 12.56
N ARG A 43 -9.39 3.48 13.42
CA ARG A 43 -9.71 3.51 14.86
C ARG A 43 -11.15 3.94 15.12
N LYS A 44 -11.70 4.85 14.31
CA LYS A 44 -13.11 5.25 14.38
C LYS A 44 -14.05 4.08 14.06
N LYS A 45 -13.71 3.27 13.05
CA LYS A 45 -14.53 2.14 12.61
C LYS A 45 -14.35 0.90 13.47
N TYR A 46 -13.15 0.70 14.02
CA TYR A 46 -12.76 -0.50 14.76
C TYR A 46 -11.98 -0.13 16.04
N PRO A 47 -12.64 0.44 17.05
CA PRO A 47 -11.97 0.97 18.25
C PRO A 47 -11.18 -0.09 19.03
N ASP A 48 -11.68 -1.32 19.07
CA ASP A 48 -11.10 -2.42 19.86
C ASP A 48 -10.16 -3.33 19.06
N LYS A 49 -9.93 -3.03 17.76
CA LYS A 49 -9.06 -3.87 16.93
C LYS A 49 -7.60 -3.49 17.09
N PHE A 50 -6.78 -4.54 17.18
CA PHE A 50 -5.32 -4.40 17.17
C PHE A 50 -4.83 -3.74 15.86
N MET A 51 -3.89 -2.82 16.01
CA MET A 51 -3.12 -2.22 14.93
C MET A 51 -1.68 -2.00 15.42
N PRO A 52 -0.67 -2.56 14.74
CA PRO A 52 0.73 -2.36 15.10
C PRO A 52 1.12 -0.89 15.15
N ALA A 53 2.07 -0.56 16.03
CA ALA A 53 2.64 0.78 16.09
C ALA A 53 3.23 1.19 14.73
N HIS A 54 3.03 2.44 14.36
CA HIS A 54 3.56 3.08 13.14
C HIS A 54 3.11 2.48 11.80
N CYS A 55 2.18 1.52 11.78
CA CYS A 55 1.63 0.92 10.56
C CYS A 55 0.12 1.14 10.46
N VAL A 56 -0.41 0.92 9.26
CA VAL A 56 -1.86 0.88 8.98
C VAL A 56 -2.19 -0.38 8.19
N PRO A 57 -3.43 -0.88 8.22
CA PRO A 57 -3.78 -2.07 7.45
C PRO A 57 -3.66 -1.83 5.95
N THR A 58 -3.04 -2.76 5.24
CA THR A 58 -2.82 -2.66 3.79
C THR A 58 -4.13 -2.54 3.00
N LYS A 59 -5.18 -3.25 3.44
CA LYS A 59 -6.52 -3.15 2.82
C LYS A 59 -7.07 -1.72 2.82
N ASP A 60 -6.79 -0.95 3.88
CA ASP A 60 -7.28 0.42 4.01
C ASP A 60 -6.42 1.38 3.17
N VAL A 61 -5.13 1.05 2.94
CA VAL A 61 -4.28 1.74 1.95
C VAL A 61 -4.77 1.50 0.52
N ILE A 62 -5.06 0.24 0.15
CA ILE A 62 -5.61 -0.12 -1.17
C ILE A 62 -6.90 0.66 -1.42
N LYS A 63 -7.79 0.68 -0.44
CA LYS A 63 -9.06 1.42 -0.52
C LYS A 63 -8.84 2.94 -0.61
N TYR A 64 -7.91 3.50 0.17
CA TYR A 64 -7.68 4.95 0.21
C TYR A 64 -7.25 5.50 -1.16
N PHE A 65 -6.43 4.75 -1.89
CA PHE A 65 -5.90 5.14 -3.20
C PHE A 65 -6.65 4.56 -4.38
N ASP A 66 -7.70 3.76 -4.14
CA ASP A 66 -8.44 3.02 -5.17
C ASP A 66 -7.50 2.20 -6.08
N ILE A 67 -6.57 1.46 -5.46
CA ILE A 67 -5.58 0.67 -6.20
C ILE A 67 -6.27 -0.52 -6.84
N ASP A 68 -6.30 -0.55 -8.17
CA ASP A 68 -6.73 -1.71 -8.94
C ASP A 68 -5.65 -2.81 -8.90
N ILE A 69 -5.90 -3.82 -8.09
CA ILE A 69 -5.00 -4.96 -7.90
C ILE A 69 -4.89 -5.82 -9.16
N GLU A 70 -5.97 -5.97 -9.94
CA GLU A 70 -5.95 -6.79 -11.15
C GLU A 70 -5.17 -6.10 -12.27
N PHE A 71 -5.35 -4.79 -12.42
CA PHE A 71 -4.50 -3.99 -13.31
C PHE A 71 -3.03 -4.04 -12.89
N LEU A 72 -2.73 -3.94 -11.60
CA LEU A 72 -1.35 -4.01 -11.12
C LEU A 72 -0.71 -5.39 -11.39
N LYS A 73 -1.47 -6.48 -11.28
CA LYS A 73 -1.02 -7.84 -11.66
C LYS A 73 -0.76 -7.96 -13.16
N SER A 74 -1.59 -7.37 -14.01
CA SER A 74 -1.37 -7.40 -15.46
C SER A 74 -0.07 -6.68 -15.83
N LEU A 75 0.21 -5.52 -15.24
CA LEU A 75 1.48 -4.80 -15.41
C LEU A 75 2.70 -5.63 -14.97
N ALA A 76 2.60 -6.32 -13.84
CA ALA A 76 3.68 -7.18 -13.34
C ALA A 76 3.93 -8.41 -14.23
N SER A 77 2.94 -8.81 -15.02
CA SER A 77 3.03 -9.93 -15.96
C SER A 77 3.66 -9.52 -17.29
N ILE A 78 3.45 -8.28 -17.74
CA ILE A 78 4.10 -7.71 -18.95
C ILE A 78 5.63 -7.74 -18.80
N ASP A 79 6.14 -7.36 -17.63
CA ASP A 79 7.59 -7.39 -17.31
C ASP A 79 8.22 -8.80 -17.43
N LEU A 80 7.43 -9.90 -17.48
CA LEU A 80 7.94 -11.28 -17.62
C LEU A 80 8.14 -11.70 -19.09
N GLU A 81 7.46 -11.08 -20.05
CA GLU A 81 7.55 -11.45 -21.47
C GLU A 81 8.81 -10.87 -22.12
N ASP A 82 9.26 -9.68 -21.71
CA ASP A 82 10.44 -9.00 -22.26
C ASP A 82 11.80 -9.61 -21.85
N THR A 83 11.82 -10.61 -20.97
CA THR A 83 13.06 -11.28 -20.51
C THR A 83 13.29 -12.66 -21.13
N ASN A 84 12.39 -13.12 -22.00
CA ASN A 84 12.46 -14.43 -22.68
C ASN A 84 12.81 -14.35 -24.17
N THR A 85 13.45 -13.26 -24.63
CA THR A 85 13.94 -13.09 -26.02
C THR A 85 15.42 -12.70 -26.01
#